data_AF-A0A170WCL1-F1
#
_entry.id   AF-A0A170WCL1-F1
#
_cell.length_a   1.000
_cell.length_b   1.000
_cell.length_c   1.000
_cell.angle_alpha   90.00
_cell.angle_beta   90.00
_cell.angle_gamma   90.00
#
_symmetry.space_group_name_H-M   'P 1'
#
loop_
_entity.id
_entity.type
_entity.pdbx_description
1 polymer ?
#
loop_
_entity_poly.entity_id
_entity_poly.type
_entity_poly.pdbx_seq_one_letter_code
_entity_poly.pdbx_strand_id
1 'polypeptide(L)'
;FDNNGGGAIYIYLNLNSECSLKCQPPIKIIGQPESRYGIAITNLGDINKDGFEDIAVGAPYEASGKVYIYLGSRNGTITEPSQIIHGSDYNLETFGYSLSGGLDMDNNGYPDLLIGAFESSSVVLLRTRPIIELTTTAGPESALTRIDPNKTVVKEIHYQILLVLLFVSM
;
A
#
# COMPACT_ATOMS: atom_id res chain seq x y z
N PHE A 1 29.35 -5.31 -11.78
CA PHE A 1 28.09 -5.36 -11.02
C PHE A 1 27.57 -6.77 -11.19
N ASP A 2 27.27 -7.51 -10.12
CA ASP A 2 26.55 -8.77 -10.33
C ASP A 2 25.13 -8.39 -10.80
N ASN A 3 24.65 -9.05 -11.84
CA ASN A 3 23.30 -8.85 -12.38
C ASN A 3 22.26 -9.64 -11.57
N ASN A 4 22.61 -10.10 -10.36
CA ASN A 4 21.73 -10.93 -9.53
C ASN A 4 21.00 -10.10 -8.47
N GLY A 5 21.46 -8.88 -8.17
CA GLY A 5 20.83 -7.98 -7.21
C GLY A 5 19.68 -7.15 -7.79
N GLY A 6 18.49 -7.26 -7.21
CA GLY A 6 17.32 -6.44 -7.57
C GLY A 6 17.25 -5.07 -6.91
N GLY A 7 18.07 -4.83 -5.90
CA GLY A 7 17.83 -3.76 -4.93
C GLY A 7 17.01 -4.26 -3.74
N ALA A 8 17.01 -3.49 -2.66
CA ALA A 8 16.32 -3.83 -1.44
C ALA A 8 15.99 -2.57 -0.64
N ILE A 9 14.90 -2.63 0.13
CA ILE A 9 14.61 -1.66 1.18
C ILE A 9 14.85 -2.28 2.55
N TYR A 10 15.18 -1.43 3.51
CA TYR A 10 15.40 -1.80 4.91
C TYR A 10 14.53 -0.92 5.78
N ILE A 11 13.64 -1.53 6.58
CA ILE A 11 12.75 -0.82 7.49
C ILE A 11 13.31 -0.97 8.91
N TYR A 12 13.54 0.16 9.56
CA TYR A 12 14.01 0.24 10.93
C TYR A 12 12.89 0.81 11.80
N LEU A 13 12.39 0.00 12.73
CA LEU A 13 11.27 0.39 13.60
C LEU A 13 11.81 0.97 14.92
N ASN A 14 11.39 2.20 15.23
CA ASN A 14 11.66 2.78 16.54
C ASN A 14 10.53 2.44 17.53
N LEU A 15 10.71 1.37 18.30
CA LEU A 15 9.72 0.88 19.27
C LEU A 15 9.72 1.60 20.63
N ASN A 16 10.43 2.73 20.78
CA ASN A 16 10.55 3.48 22.04
C ASN A 16 10.94 2.62 23.27
N SER A 17 11.61 1.49 23.03
CA SER A 17 12.29 0.70 24.05
C SER A 17 13.75 1.14 24.15
N GLU A 18 14.42 0.87 25.27
CA GLU A 18 15.84 1.20 25.47
C GLU A 18 16.76 0.60 24.39
N CYS A 19 16.26 -0.32 23.55
CA CYS A 19 17.02 -0.90 22.44
C CYS A 19 16.17 -1.14 21.17
N SER A 20 15.62 -0.08 20.57
CA SER A 20 14.85 -0.21 19.31
C SER A 20 15.73 -0.50 18.09
N LEU A 21 16.62 0.43 17.70
CA LEU A 21 17.41 0.34 16.45
C LEU A 21 18.63 -0.59 16.52
N LYS A 22 19.11 -0.92 17.72
CA LYS A 22 20.34 -1.72 17.92
C LYS A 22 20.09 -3.21 18.11
N CYS A 23 18.94 -3.58 18.68
CA CYS A 23 18.66 -4.98 19.07
C CYS A 23 17.71 -5.71 18.12
N GLN A 24 17.01 -5.00 17.23
CA GLN A 24 16.13 -5.63 16.25
C GLN A 24 16.74 -5.55 14.86
N PRO A 25 16.86 -6.68 14.14
CA PRO A 25 17.26 -6.65 12.74
C PRO A 25 16.19 -5.87 11.93
N PRO A 26 16.60 -5.07 10.93
CA PRO A 26 15.64 -4.40 10.07
C PRO A 26 14.83 -5.42 9.27
N ILE A 27 13.60 -5.06 8.94
CA ILE A 27 12.84 -5.80 7.94
C ILE A 27 13.49 -5.51 6.59
N LYS A 28 13.92 -6.57 5.90
CA LYS A 28 14.55 -6.48 4.58
C LYS A 28 13.60 -7.02 3.53
N ILE A 29 13.29 -6.19 2.53
CA ILE A 29 12.47 -6.58 1.37
C ILE A 29 13.35 -6.46 0.13
N ILE A 30 13.42 -7.54 -0.65
CA ILE A 30 14.30 -7.66 -1.83
C ILE A 30 13.43 -7.63 -3.08
N GLY A 31 13.78 -6.79 -4.05
CA GLY A 31 13.11 -6.73 -5.35
C GLY A 31 13.61 -7.78 -6.32
N GLN A 32 12.94 -7.91 -7.47
CA GLN A 32 13.37 -8.79 -8.55
C GLN A 32 14.74 -8.38 -9.09
N PRO A 33 15.58 -9.32 -9.56
CA PRO A 33 16.88 -9.01 -10.17
C PRO A 33 16.78 -7.89 -11.22
N GLU A 34 17.79 -7.02 -11.26
CA GLU A 34 17.90 -5.90 -12.21
C GLU A 34 16.80 -4.80 -12.12
N SER A 35 15.81 -4.93 -11.24
CA SER A 35 14.69 -3.98 -11.12
C SER A 35 15.05 -2.59 -10.57
N ARG A 36 16.17 -2.51 -9.83
CA ARG A 36 16.53 -1.38 -8.96
C ARG A 36 15.41 -1.00 -7.99
N TYR A 37 14.72 -2.01 -7.48
CA TYR A 37 13.76 -1.87 -6.41
C TYR A 37 14.34 -1.09 -5.22
N GLY A 38 13.60 -0.08 -4.76
CA GLY A 38 14.02 0.79 -3.65
C GLY A 38 14.76 2.06 -4.08
N ILE A 39 14.90 2.33 -5.38
CA ILE A 39 15.53 3.58 -5.87
C ILE A 39 14.70 4.83 -5.53
N ALA A 40 13.38 4.69 -5.44
CA ALA A 40 12.46 5.70 -4.98
C ALA A 40 11.56 5.13 -3.88
N ILE A 41 11.39 5.91 -2.81
CA ILE A 41 10.51 5.59 -1.68
C ILE A 41 9.78 6.87 -1.30
N THR A 42 8.48 6.78 -1.02
CA THR A 42 7.71 7.91 -0.49
C THR A 42 6.73 7.44 0.58
N ASN A 43 6.47 8.33 1.55
CA ASN A 43 5.39 8.17 2.50
C ASN A 43 4.08 8.52 1.80
N LEU A 44 3.09 7.62 1.84
CA LEU A 44 1.79 7.82 1.22
C LEU A 44 0.78 8.45 2.17
N GLY A 45 1.12 8.66 3.44
CA GLY A 45 0.15 8.86 4.50
C GLY A 45 -0.69 7.60 4.71
N ASP A 46 -1.82 7.75 5.40
CA ASP A 46 -2.78 6.67 5.64
C ASP A 46 -3.80 6.63 4.48
N ILE A 47 -3.46 5.90 3.41
CA ILE A 47 -4.29 5.79 2.20
C ILE A 47 -5.46 4.84 2.41
N ASN A 48 -5.42 4.01 3.45
CA ASN A 48 -6.48 3.07 3.77
C ASN A 48 -7.38 3.47 4.97
N LYS A 49 -7.04 4.58 5.64
CA LYS A 49 -7.70 5.13 6.83
C LYS A 49 -7.76 4.16 8.01
N ASP A 50 -6.78 3.27 8.15
CA ASP A 50 -6.70 2.33 9.27
C ASP A 50 -5.94 2.86 10.49
N GLY A 51 -5.39 4.08 10.39
CA GLY A 51 -4.62 4.75 11.42
C GLY A 51 -3.11 4.50 11.34
N PHE A 52 -2.62 3.81 10.31
CA PHE A 52 -1.19 3.58 10.07
C PHE A 52 -0.76 4.20 8.74
N GLU A 53 0.44 4.78 8.71
CA GLU A 53 0.97 5.35 7.46
C GLU A 53 1.51 4.25 6.54
N ASP A 54 1.27 4.43 5.25
CA ASP A 54 1.60 3.52 4.17
C ASP A 54 2.81 4.06 3.37
N ILE A 55 3.46 3.17 2.60
CA ILE A 55 4.60 3.54 1.76
C ILE A 55 4.47 3.02 0.33
N ALA A 56 5.05 3.76 -0.61
CA ALA A 56 5.26 3.32 -1.99
C ALA A 56 6.75 3.15 -2.29
N VAL A 57 7.09 2.10 -3.05
CA VAL A 57 8.46 1.78 -3.45
C VAL A 57 8.54 1.57 -4.97
N GLY A 58 9.47 2.26 -5.61
CA GLY A 58 9.69 2.19 -7.05
C GLY A 58 10.69 1.11 -7.45
N ALA A 59 10.39 0.45 -8.57
CA ALA A 59 11.22 -0.53 -9.26
C ALA A 59 11.20 -0.25 -10.77
N PRO A 60 11.80 0.87 -11.22
CA PRO A 60 11.61 1.39 -12.57
C PRO A 60 12.14 0.50 -13.69
N TYR A 61 13.00 -0.48 -13.38
CA TYR A 61 13.57 -1.40 -14.37
C TYR A 61 13.00 -2.82 -14.27
N GLU A 62 11.95 -3.03 -13.44
CA GLU A 62 11.20 -4.29 -13.47
C GLU A 62 10.18 -4.26 -14.61
N ALA A 63 10.49 -4.94 -15.73
CA ALA A 63 9.75 -4.78 -16.98
C ALA A 63 9.72 -3.30 -17.41
N SER A 64 8.53 -2.71 -17.61
CA SER A 64 8.39 -1.30 -17.98
C SER A 64 8.38 -0.33 -16.77
N GLY A 65 8.63 -0.87 -15.57
CA GLY A 65 8.62 -0.18 -14.30
C GLY A 65 7.40 -0.53 -13.46
N LYS A 66 7.62 -0.66 -12.15
CA LYS A 66 6.58 -0.97 -11.16
C LYS A 66 6.65 -0.07 -9.94
N VAL A 67 5.50 0.12 -9.30
CA VAL A 67 5.39 0.74 -7.98
C VAL A 67 4.66 -0.22 -7.05
N TYR A 68 5.28 -0.51 -5.91
CA TYR A 68 4.76 -1.39 -4.87
C TYR A 68 4.16 -0.56 -3.76
N ILE A 69 2.94 -0.89 -3.36
CA ILE A 69 2.22 -0.23 -2.27
C ILE A 69 2.19 -1.15 -1.07
N TYR A 70 2.63 -0.63 0.05
CA TYR A 70 2.82 -1.36 1.28
C TYR A 70 2.02 -0.67 2.37
N LEU A 71 1.04 -1.38 2.93
CA LEU A 71 0.21 -0.83 3.98
C LEU A 71 0.92 -0.92 5.32
N GLY A 72 0.81 0.14 6.10
CA GLY A 72 1.21 0.18 7.49
C GLY A 72 0.41 -0.82 8.32
N SER A 73 0.94 -1.18 9.47
CA SER A 73 0.16 -1.92 10.46
C SER A 73 0.68 -1.67 11.86
N ARG A 74 -0.18 -1.90 12.86
CA ARG A 74 0.18 -1.84 14.28
C ARG A 74 1.42 -2.68 14.62
N ASN A 75 1.58 -3.81 13.94
CA ASN A 75 2.66 -4.75 14.21
C ASN A 75 3.98 -4.32 13.56
N GLY A 76 3.97 -3.26 12.74
CA GLY A 76 5.13 -2.77 12.00
C GLY A 76 5.62 -3.71 10.90
N THR A 77 4.96 -4.86 10.72
CA THR A 77 5.30 -5.83 9.68
C THR A 77 4.70 -5.38 8.37
N ILE A 78 5.59 -5.00 7.46
CA ILE A 78 5.29 -4.62 6.09
C ILE A 78 6.19 -5.48 5.22
N THR A 79 5.73 -6.64 4.77
CA THR A 79 6.55 -7.56 3.97
C THR A 79 5.96 -7.83 2.60
N GLU A 80 4.64 -7.85 2.49
CA GLU A 80 3.93 -8.09 1.25
C GLU A 80 3.27 -6.82 0.73
N PRO A 81 3.36 -6.53 -0.59
CA PRO A 81 2.65 -5.40 -1.17
C PRO A 81 1.14 -5.67 -1.18
N SER A 82 0.36 -4.66 -0.79
CA SER A 82 -1.11 -4.66 -0.91
C SER A 82 -1.57 -4.44 -2.34
N GLN A 83 -0.79 -3.70 -3.12
CA GLN A 83 -1.04 -3.39 -4.53
C GLN A 83 0.30 -3.28 -5.25
N ILE A 84 0.32 -3.74 -6.51
CA ILE A 84 1.42 -3.51 -7.45
C ILE A 84 0.84 -2.78 -8.65
N ILE A 85 1.48 -1.68 -9.04
CA ILE A 85 1.05 -0.81 -10.12
C ILE A 85 2.06 -0.94 -11.24
N HIS A 86 1.58 -1.31 -12.42
CA HIS A 86 2.42 -1.65 -13.56
C HIS A 86 2.48 -0.49 -14.55
N GLY A 87 3.68 -0.06 -14.93
CA GLY A 87 3.86 0.96 -15.98
C GLY A 87 3.25 0.54 -17.32
N SER A 88 3.17 -0.77 -17.58
CA SER A 88 2.57 -1.35 -18.78
C SER A 88 1.09 -1.05 -18.92
N ASP A 89 0.37 -0.86 -17.81
CA ASP A 89 -1.06 -0.51 -17.83
C ASP A 89 -1.28 0.89 -18.41
N TYR A 90 -0.22 1.70 -18.49
CA TYR A 90 -0.21 3.07 -19.00
C TYR A 90 0.67 3.24 -20.25
N ASN A 91 1.25 2.16 -20.80
CA ASN A 91 2.24 2.18 -21.88
C ASN A 91 3.46 3.08 -21.55
N LEU A 92 3.95 3.01 -20.32
CA LEU A 92 5.10 3.79 -19.84
C LEU A 92 6.32 2.90 -19.56
N GLU A 93 7.50 3.47 -19.75
CA GLU A 93 8.82 2.93 -19.42
C GLU A 93 9.46 3.72 -18.28
N THR A 94 10.32 3.08 -17.48
CA THR A 94 10.91 3.64 -16.25
C THR A 94 9.88 4.12 -15.22
N PHE A 95 8.68 3.54 -15.24
CA PHE A 95 7.61 3.90 -14.32
C PHE A 95 7.99 3.61 -12.86
N GLY A 96 7.90 4.60 -11.99
CA GLY A 96 8.31 4.48 -10.59
C GLY A 96 9.73 4.97 -10.31
N TYR A 97 10.36 5.68 -11.25
CA TYR A 97 11.70 6.24 -11.03
C TYR A 97 11.72 7.37 -9.99
N SER A 98 10.64 8.14 -9.90
CA SER A 98 10.41 9.14 -8.85
C SER A 98 8.98 9.04 -8.33
N LEU A 99 8.79 9.33 -7.04
CA LEU A 99 7.51 9.22 -6.36
C LEU A 99 7.28 10.44 -5.47
N SER A 100 6.03 10.90 -5.37
CA SER A 100 5.59 11.89 -4.40
C SER A 100 4.18 11.53 -3.93
N GLY A 101 4.00 11.20 -2.66
CA GLY A 101 2.71 10.90 -2.05
C GLY A 101 2.41 11.75 -0.82
N GLY A 102 1.35 11.39 -0.09
CA GLY A 102 1.02 11.96 1.23
C GLY A 102 0.15 13.23 1.20
N LEU A 103 -0.28 13.68 0.02
CA LEU A 103 -1.16 14.83 -0.14
C LEU A 103 -2.44 14.44 -0.90
N ASP A 104 -3.57 14.90 -0.40
CA ASP A 104 -4.87 14.80 -1.06
C ASP A 104 -4.98 15.90 -2.12
N MET A 105 -4.95 15.52 -3.40
CA MET A 105 -4.90 16.47 -4.52
C MET A 105 -6.28 16.80 -5.07
N ASP A 106 -7.31 16.01 -4.75
CA ASP A 106 -8.68 16.19 -5.23
C ASP A 106 -9.68 16.55 -4.11
N ASN A 107 -9.20 16.69 -2.87
CA ASN A 107 -9.97 16.97 -1.66
C ASN A 107 -11.01 15.88 -1.33
N ASN A 108 -10.72 14.61 -1.64
CA ASN A 108 -11.61 13.48 -1.32
C ASN A 108 -11.39 12.92 0.10
N GLY A 109 -10.41 13.43 0.84
CA GLY A 109 -10.03 13.04 2.19
C GLY A 109 -8.92 11.98 2.24
N TYR A 110 -8.46 11.46 1.10
CA TYR A 110 -7.44 10.41 1.01
C TYR A 110 -6.20 10.96 0.28
N PRO A 111 -4.97 10.66 0.77
CA PRO A 111 -3.77 11.05 0.07
C PRO A 111 -3.64 10.36 -1.30
N ASP A 112 -3.07 11.08 -2.27
CA ASP A 112 -2.84 10.61 -3.64
C ASP A 112 -1.34 10.34 -3.90
N LEU A 113 -1.04 9.76 -5.07
CA LEU A 113 0.32 9.41 -5.47
C LEU A 113 0.66 9.92 -6.87
N LEU A 114 1.76 10.67 -6.99
CA LEU A 114 2.41 11.03 -8.25
C LEU A 114 3.58 10.10 -8.56
N ILE A 115 3.68 9.66 -9.82
CA ILE A 115 4.68 8.71 -10.29
C ILE A 115 5.36 9.25 -11.55
N GLY A 116 6.70 9.35 -11.52
CA GLY A 116 7.49 9.73 -12.68
C GLY A 116 7.92 8.54 -13.54
N ALA A 117 7.90 8.74 -14.85
CA ALA A 117 8.37 7.82 -15.89
C ALA A 117 9.20 8.62 -16.91
N PHE A 118 10.48 8.86 -16.59
CA PHE A 118 11.28 9.87 -17.27
C PHE A 118 11.62 9.51 -18.72
N GLU A 119 11.85 8.23 -19.04
CA GLU A 119 12.10 7.79 -20.42
C GLU A 119 10.87 8.00 -21.31
N SER A 120 9.67 7.91 -20.72
CA SER A 120 8.41 8.25 -21.38
C SER A 120 8.03 9.72 -21.27
N SER A 121 8.89 10.58 -20.72
CA SER A 121 8.63 12.02 -20.51
C SER A 121 7.27 12.31 -19.86
N SER A 122 6.87 11.45 -18.92
CA SER A 122 5.50 11.44 -18.37
C SER A 122 5.48 11.40 -16.84
N VAL A 123 4.42 11.95 -16.27
CA VAL A 123 4.07 11.85 -14.85
C VAL A 123 2.61 11.41 -14.76
N VAL A 124 2.34 10.45 -13.87
CA VAL A 124 1.00 9.90 -13.61
C VAL A 124 0.54 10.31 -12.23
N LEU A 125 -0.68 10.85 -12.13
CA LEU A 125 -1.39 11.05 -10.86
C LEU A 125 -2.37 9.89 -10.64
N LEU A 126 -2.19 9.16 -9.55
CA LEU A 126 -3.10 8.15 -9.06
C LEU A 126 -3.87 8.69 -7.88
N ARG A 127 -5.20 8.62 -7.98
CA ARG A 127 -6.09 9.07 -6.92
C ARG A 127 -6.55 7.90 -6.08
N THR A 128 -6.55 8.10 -4.76
CA THR A 128 -7.05 7.09 -3.83
C THR A 128 -8.57 7.13 -3.80
N ARG A 129 -9.21 5.96 -3.77
CA ARG A 129 -10.67 5.88 -3.64
C ARG A 129 -11.11 5.84 -2.18
N PRO A 130 -12.27 6.44 -1.85
CA PRO A 130 -12.90 6.22 -0.57
C PRO A 130 -13.14 4.73 -0.29
N ILE A 131 -12.84 4.31 0.93
CA ILE A 131 -12.98 2.92 1.36
C ILE A 131 -14.35 2.74 2.01
N ILE A 132 -15.01 1.66 1.61
CA ILE A 132 -16.29 1.24 2.18
C ILE A 132 -16.03 0.04 3.07
N GLU A 133 -16.20 0.20 4.38
CA GLU A 133 -16.20 -0.91 5.31
C GLU A 133 -17.56 -1.63 5.26
N LEU A 134 -17.56 -2.89 4.83
CA LEU A 134 -18.75 -3.74 4.81
C LEU A 134 -18.72 -4.70 6.00
N THR A 135 -19.53 -4.45 7.01
CA THR A 135 -19.72 -5.37 8.13
C THR A 135 -20.89 -6.32 7.83
N THR A 136 -20.60 -7.58 7.54
CA THR A 136 -21.64 -8.62 7.38
C THR A 136 -21.75 -9.47 8.64
N THR A 137 -22.97 -9.67 9.12
CA THR A 137 -23.25 -10.60 10.23
C THR A 137 -23.99 -11.82 9.70
N ALA A 138 -23.50 -13.02 10.01
CA ALA A 138 -24.15 -14.28 9.65
C ALA A 138 -24.60 -14.99 10.93
N GLY A 139 -25.93 -15.06 11.13
CA GLY A 139 -26.55 -15.89 12.15
C GLY A 139 -26.81 -17.31 11.64
N PRO A 140 -27.06 -18.29 12.53
CA PRO A 140 -27.45 -19.63 12.11
C PRO A 140 -28.75 -19.59 11.28
N GLU A 141 -28.77 -20.40 10.22
CA GLU A 141 -29.78 -20.44 9.14
C GLU A 141 -31.23 -20.72 9.61
N SER A 142 -31.44 -21.04 10.89
CA SER A 142 -32.74 -21.43 11.46
C SER A 142 -33.40 -20.38 12.36
N ALA A 143 -32.87 -19.16 12.45
CA ALA A 143 -33.49 -18.09 13.23
C ALA A 143 -33.96 -16.96 12.32
N LEU A 144 -35.21 -17.06 11.81
CA LEU A 144 -35.99 -15.87 11.48
C LEU A 144 -36.24 -15.11 12.78
N THR A 145 -35.22 -14.39 13.24
CA THR A 145 -35.34 -13.53 14.40
C THR A 145 -35.99 -12.25 13.90
N ARG A 146 -37.18 -11.95 14.43
CA ARG A 146 -37.77 -10.61 14.34
C ARG A 146 -36.67 -9.62 14.72
N ILE A 147 -36.20 -8.83 13.76
CA ILE A 147 -35.20 -7.79 14.02
C ILE A 147 -35.88 -6.75 14.90
N ASP A 148 -35.59 -6.79 16.19
CA ASP A 148 -35.98 -5.75 17.13
C ASP A 148 -34.87 -4.69 17.09
N PRO A 149 -35.12 -3.47 16.57
CA PRO A 149 -34.11 -2.41 16.49
C PRO A 149 -33.58 -1.97 17.87
N ASN A 150 -34.16 -2.46 18.97
CA ASN A 150 -33.70 -2.21 20.34
C ASN A 150 -32.99 -3.40 21.00
N LYS A 151 -32.68 -4.50 20.29
CA LYS A 151 -31.93 -5.64 20.86
C LYS A 151 -30.77 -6.09 19.98
N THR A 152 -29.59 -6.15 20.60
CA THR A 152 -28.38 -6.75 20.03
C THR A 152 -28.41 -8.27 20.20
N VAL A 153 -28.35 -9.05 19.11
CA VAL A 153 -28.18 -10.50 19.14
C VAL A 153 -26.79 -10.86 18.62
N VAL A 154 -26.06 -11.66 19.40
CA VAL A 154 -24.61 -11.89 19.29
C VAL A 154 -24.32 -13.21 18.57
N LYS A 155 -23.51 -13.16 17.51
CA LYS A 155 -22.33 -14.03 17.30
C LYS A 155 -21.52 -13.44 16.15
N GLU A 156 -20.46 -12.72 16.50
CA GLU A 156 -19.64 -11.97 15.55
C GLU A 156 -18.58 -12.88 14.93
N ILE A 157 -18.66 -13.05 13.62
CA ILE A 157 -17.48 -13.38 12.81
C ILE A 157 -17.27 -12.17 11.92
N HIS A 158 -16.25 -11.39 12.23
CA HIS A 158 -15.90 -10.20 11.47
C HIS A 158 -15.03 -10.60 10.28
N TYR A 159 -15.60 -10.49 9.07
CA TYR A 159 -14.82 -10.48 7.84
C TYR A 159 -14.67 -9.02 7.42
N GLN A 160 -13.47 -8.47 7.57
CA GLN A 160 -13.11 -7.17 7.00
C GLN A 160 -12.43 -7.41 5.65
N ILE A 161 -13.04 -6.90 4.58
CA ILE A 161 -12.42 -6.87 3.25
C ILE A 161 -12.07 -5.40 2.99
N LEU A 162 -10.80 -5.06 3.17
CA LEU A 162 -10.29 -3.73 2.86
C LEU A 162 -9.72 -3.77 1.44
N LEU A 163 -10.44 -3.19 0.48
CA LEU A 163 -9.98 -3.11 -0.90
C LEU A 163 -9.45 -1.70 -1.17
N VAL A 164 -8.13 -1.54 -1.04
CA VAL A 164 -7.42 -0.31 -1.42
C VAL A 164 -7.09 -0.42 -2.90
N LEU A 165 -7.56 0.55 -3.69
CA LEU A 165 -7.24 0.61 -5.11
C LEU A 165 -6.88 2.05 -5.48
N LEU A 166 -5.61 2.28 -5.75
CA LEU A 166 -5.14 3.44 -6.49
C LEU A 166 -5.51 3.28 -7.97
N PHE A 167 -6.15 4.29 -8.56
CA PHE A 167 -6.51 4.31 -9.98
C PHE A 167 -6.08 5.61 -10.66
N VAL A 168 -5.80 5.55 -11.96
CA VAL A 168 -5.70 6.74 -12.80
C VAL A 168 -7.09 7.32 -13.00
N SER A 169 -7.23 8.63 -12.80
CA SER A 169 -8.33 9.36 -13.42
C SER A 169 -7.90 9.84 -14.79
N MET A 170 -8.65 9.42 -15.81
CA MET A 170 -8.70 10.15 -17.08
C MET A 170 -9.46 11.47 -16.91
#